data_AF-A0A7J2R1S3-F1
#
_entry.id   AF-A0A7J2R1S3-F1
#
_cell.length_a   1.000
_cell.length_b   1.000
_cell.length_c   1.000
_cell.angle_alpha   90.00
_cell.angle_beta   90.00
_cell.angle_gamma   90.00
#
_symmetry.space_group_name_H-M   'P 1'
#
loop_
_entity.id
_entity.type
_entity.pdbx_description
1 polymer ?
#
loop_
_entity_poly.entity_id
_entity_poly.type
_entity_poly.pdbx_seq_one_letter_code
_entity_poly.pdbx_strand_id
1 'polypeptide(L)'
;MDLEVIESGNGGDLVQKGNDLSQIFGFQNMPYLALFGGNVEASTPVERIPSEQAFDWWGNFLLSNKPEVQFNSLTERTLNNVAVNSSGRLEIENAVKKDLEFMSTFAEVSVDVSIVSTDRVRILITVLEPENLDPKEFQFIWDFTKQELHDNNSKN
;
A
#
# COMPACT_ATOMS: atom_id res chain seq x y z
N MET A 1 -1.25 -21.12 -22.92
CA MET A 1 -0.80 -19.81 -22.43
C MET A 1 -1.24 -19.84 -21.01
N ASP A 2 -0.27 -19.96 -20.12
CA ASP A 2 -0.55 -20.38 -18.75
C ASP A 2 -0.34 -19.13 -17.91
N LEU A 3 -1.42 -18.70 -17.27
CA LEU A 3 -1.43 -17.53 -16.41
C LEU A 3 -1.31 -18.05 -14.98
N GLU A 4 -0.23 -17.69 -14.28
CA GLU A 4 -0.09 -17.97 -12.85
C GLU A 4 -0.55 -16.74 -12.09
N VAL A 5 -1.63 -16.89 -11.31
CA VAL A 5 -2.17 -15.86 -10.43
C VAL A 5 -1.97 -16.38 -9.01
N ILE A 6 -1.16 -15.67 -8.23
CA ILE A 6 -0.83 -16.04 -6.85
C ILE A 6 -1.65 -15.12 -5.94
N GLU A 7 -2.45 -15.73 -5.06
CA GLU A 7 -3.08 -15.05 -3.93
C GLU A 7 -2.06 -15.00 -2.78
N SER A 8 -1.72 -13.80 -2.33
CA SER A 8 -0.76 -13.58 -1.25
C SER A 8 -1.38 -13.04 0.04
N GLY A 9 -2.71 -12.83 0.07
CA GLY A 9 -3.44 -12.46 1.29
C GLY A 9 -3.19 -11.01 1.76
N ASN A 10 -2.47 -10.22 0.97
CA ASN A 10 -2.11 -8.84 1.26
C ASN A 10 -3.10 -7.81 0.68
N GLY A 11 -4.18 -8.27 0.04
CA GLY A 11 -5.22 -7.43 -0.54
C GLY A 11 -4.96 -7.01 -1.98
N GLY A 12 -3.74 -7.18 -2.51
CA GLY A 12 -3.37 -6.88 -3.91
C GLY A 12 -3.89 -7.88 -4.95
N ASP A 13 -4.60 -8.92 -4.50
CA ASP A 13 -4.88 -10.12 -5.29
C ASP A 13 -5.99 -9.92 -6.36
N LEU A 14 -5.82 -10.62 -7.48
CA LEU A 14 -6.87 -10.85 -8.48
C LEU A 14 -7.63 -12.12 -8.10
N VAL A 15 -8.94 -12.02 -7.94
CA VAL A 15 -9.82 -13.17 -7.69
C VAL A 15 -10.47 -13.59 -8.99
N GLN A 16 -10.35 -14.87 -9.35
CA GLN A 16 -11.13 -15.43 -10.45
C GLN A 16 -12.60 -15.58 -10.02
N LYS A 17 -13.51 -14.86 -10.69
CA LYS A 17 -14.97 -14.99 -10.51
C LYS A 17 -15.57 -15.59 -11.79
N GLY A 18 -15.74 -16.91 -11.78
CA GLY A 18 -16.19 -17.64 -12.96
C GLY A 18 -15.12 -17.63 -14.07
N ASN A 19 -15.43 -17.02 -15.21
CA ASN A 19 -14.49 -16.88 -16.34
C ASN A 19 -13.77 -15.52 -16.38
N ASP A 20 -14.08 -14.63 -15.43
CA ASP A 20 -13.48 -13.30 -15.38
C ASP A 20 -12.45 -13.21 -14.25
N LEU A 21 -11.38 -12.45 -14.49
CA LEU A 21 -10.47 -11.99 -13.44
C LEU A 21 -11.05 -10.69 -12.87
N SER A 22 -11.31 -10.67 -11.56
CA SER A 22 -11.79 -9.51 -10.84
C SER A 22 -10.75 -9.12 -9.81
N GLN A 23 -10.20 -7.92 -9.91
CA GLN A 23 -9.50 -7.32 -8.78
C GLN A 23 -10.50 -7.13 -7.63
N ILE A 24 -10.04 -7.26 -6.38
CA ILE A 24 -10.80 -6.78 -5.23
C ILE A 24 -10.80 -5.24 -5.33
N PHE A 25 -11.79 -4.69 -6.03
CA PHE A 25 -12.02 -3.25 -6.09
C PHE A 25 -12.73 -2.79 -4.82
N GLY A 26 -12.21 -1.69 -4.23
CA GLY A 26 -12.84 -0.99 -3.11
C GLY A 26 -11.81 -0.43 -2.12
N PHE A 27 -12.33 0.19 -1.06
CA PHE A 27 -11.55 0.71 0.07
C PHE A 27 -10.60 -0.31 0.72
N GLN A 28 -10.80 -1.60 0.45
CA GLN A 28 -10.04 -2.70 1.04
C GLN A 28 -8.62 -2.83 0.47
N ASN A 29 -8.41 -2.49 -0.80
CA ASN A 29 -7.12 -2.68 -1.47
C ASN A 29 -6.34 -1.35 -1.63
N MET A 30 -7.06 -0.22 -1.60
CA MET A 30 -6.47 1.10 -1.79
C MET A 30 -5.33 1.39 -0.80
N PRO A 31 -5.46 1.12 0.51
CA PRO A 31 -4.36 1.37 1.43
C PRO A 31 -3.12 0.54 1.12
N TYR A 32 -3.29 -0.75 0.84
CA TYR A 32 -2.17 -1.62 0.52
C TYR A 32 -1.43 -1.16 -0.74
N LEU A 33 -2.15 -0.95 -1.84
CA LEU A 33 -1.55 -0.51 -3.10
C LEU A 33 -0.88 0.86 -2.97
N ALA A 34 -1.49 1.80 -2.23
CA ALA A 34 -0.90 3.12 -2.02
C ALA A 34 0.45 3.04 -1.30
N LEU A 35 0.54 2.17 -0.29
CA LEU A 35 1.73 2.03 0.56
C LEU A 35 2.84 1.16 -0.07
N PHE A 36 2.47 0.11 -0.80
CA PHE A 36 3.37 -0.99 -1.23
C PHE A 36 3.22 -1.41 -2.70
N GLY A 37 2.32 -0.79 -3.47
CA GLY A 37 2.07 -1.17 -4.88
C GLY A 37 2.92 -0.44 -5.91
N GLY A 38 3.51 0.70 -5.55
CA GLY A 38 4.40 1.49 -6.40
C GLY A 38 5.83 0.97 -6.50
N ASN A 39 6.65 1.67 -7.29
CA ASN A 39 8.07 1.36 -7.41
C ASN A 39 8.86 2.01 -6.25
N VAL A 40 9.50 1.16 -5.44
CA VAL A 40 10.31 1.57 -4.29
C VAL A 40 11.46 2.49 -4.69
N GLU A 41 12.06 2.28 -5.86
CA GLU A 41 13.24 3.02 -6.33
C GLU A 41 12.90 4.37 -6.98
N ALA A 42 11.70 4.51 -7.56
CA ALA A 42 11.31 5.72 -8.28
C ALA A 42 9.80 5.89 -8.39
N SER A 43 9.30 7.13 -8.44
CA SER A 43 7.89 7.39 -8.75
C SER A 43 7.58 7.08 -10.22
N THR A 44 6.33 6.70 -10.50
CA THR A 44 5.85 6.45 -11.85
C THR A 44 6.01 7.72 -12.71
N PRO A 45 6.67 7.63 -13.87
CA PRO A 45 6.79 8.77 -14.77
C PRO A 45 5.45 9.09 -15.44
N VAL A 46 5.27 10.36 -15.82
CA VAL A 46 4.10 10.82 -16.58
C VAL A 46 4.04 10.15 -17.96
N GLU A 47 5.20 9.94 -18.58
CA GLU A 47 5.33 9.26 -19.86
C GLU A 47 6.19 8.00 -19.69
N ARG A 48 5.67 6.85 -20.14
CA ARG A 48 6.40 5.58 -20.12
C ARG A 48 7.15 5.37 -21.43
N ILE A 49 8.40 4.93 -21.32
CA ILE A 49 9.18 4.51 -22.48
C ILE A 49 8.88 3.02 -22.74
N PRO A 50 8.33 2.63 -23.91
CA PRO A 50 7.90 1.26 -24.15
C PRO A 50 8.99 0.18 -24.05
N SER A 51 10.26 0.57 -24.18
CA SER A 51 11.41 -0.33 -24.05
C SER A 51 11.88 -0.53 -22.61
N GLU A 52 11.32 0.18 -21.63
CA GLU A 52 11.71 0.08 -20.23
C GLU A 52 10.74 -0.81 -19.45
N GLN A 53 11.29 -1.55 -18.48
CA GLN A 53 10.49 -2.35 -17.57
C GLN A 53 9.84 -1.45 -16.52
N ALA A 54 8.55 -1.65 -16.28
CA ALA A 54 7.81 -0.98 -15.21
C ALA A 54 7.78 -1.87 -13.97
N PHE A 55 8.24 -1.33 -12.83
CA PHE A 55 8.25 -2.01 -11.53
C PHE A 55 7.19 -1.46 -10.56
N ASP A 56 6.33 -0.58 -11.06
CA ASP A 56 5.21 0.00 -10.32
C ASP A 56 3.91 -0.75 -10.61
N TRP A 57 2.87 -0.47 -9.82
CA TRP A 57 1.54 -1.00 -10.09
C TRP A 57 1.08 -0.60 -11.49
N TRP A 58 0.67 -1.60 -12.28
CA TRP A 58 0.24 -1.41 -13.67
C TRP A 58 -0.88 -0.38 -13.83
N GLY A 59 -1.73 -0.20 -12.81
CA GLY A 59 -2.81 0.77 -12.82
C GLY A 59 -2.35 2.23 -12.86
N ASN A 60 -1.12 2.55 -12.43
CA ASN A 60 -0.57 3.91 -12.51
C ASN A 60 -0.46 4.41 -13.95
N PHE A 61 -0.36 3.50 -14.93
CA PHE A 61 -0.39 3.85 -16.36
C PHE A 61 -1.69 4.57 -16.76
N LEU A 62 -2.82 4.12 -16.20
CA LEU A 62 -4.14 4.72 -16.43
C LEU A 62 -4.29 6.08 -15.74
N LEU A 63 -3.39 6.41 -14.82
CA LEU A 63 -3.36 7.64 -14.02
C LEU A 63 -2.23 8.59 -14.45
N SER A 64 -1.63 8.37 -15.62
CA SER A 64 -0.51 9.17 -16.16
C SER A 64 -0.80 10.68 -16.23
N ASN A 65 -2.07 11.07 -16.41
CA ASN A 65 -2.51 12.47 -16.40
C ASN A 65 -2.85 13.03 -15.01
N LYS A 66 -2.72 12.22 -13.96
CA LYS A 66 -3.01 12.55 -12.56
C LYS A 66 -1.95 11.94 -11.63
N PRO A 67 -0.68 12.40 -11.72
CA PRO A 67 0.41 11.86 -10.91
C PRO A 67 0.16 11.95 -9.39
N GLU A 68 -0.68 12.89 -8.95
CA GLU A 68 -1.05 13.10 -7.55
C GLU A 68 -1.89 11.97 -6.94
N VAL A 69 -2.50 11.11 -7.75
CA VAL A 69 -3.25 9.92 -7.29
C VAL A 69 -2.59 8.60 -7.67
N GLN A 70 -1.36 8.64 -8.21
CA GLN A 70 -0.59 7.43 -8.49
C GLN A 70 -0.05 6.82 -7.20
N PHE A 71 -0.04 5.48 -7.15
CA PHE A 71 0.47 4.72 -6.02
C PHE A 71 1.98 4.55 -6.15
N ASN A 72 2.75 5.31 -5.37
CA ASN A 72 4.20 5.43 -5.54
C ASN A 72 5.03 4.84 -4.38
N SER A 73 4.37 4.15 -3.43
CA SER A 73 5.02 3.49 -2.29
C SER A 73 6.00 4.38 -1.52
N LEU A 74 5.61 5.63 -1.20
CA LEU A 74 6.48 6.49 -0.38
C LEU A 74 6.71 5.88 1.00
N THR A 75 5.71 5.16 1.51
CA THR A 75 5.77 4.42 2.77
C THR A 75 6.83 3.33 2.72
N GLU A 76 6.77 2.42 1.74
CA GLU A 76 7.77 1.35 1.60
C GLU A 76 9.18 1.90 1.39
N ARG A 77 9.31 2.93 0.55
CA ARG A 77 10.59 3.65 0.37
C ARG A 77 11.11 4.22 1.68
N THR A 78 10.25 4.83 2.47
CA THR A 78 10.61 5.37 3.79
C THR A 78 11.03 4.25 4.74
N LEU A 79 10.25 3.17 4.83
CA LEU A 79 10.54 2.00 5.67
C LEU A 79 11.92 1.38 5.37
N ASN A 80 12.34 1.39 4.12
CA ASN A 80 13.66 0.88 3.70
C ASN A 80 14.84 1.80 4.07
N ASN A 81 14.58 3.07 4.36
CA ASN A 81 15.62 4.10 4.49
C ASN A 81 15.69 4.79 5.86
N VAL A 82 14.76 4.50 6.77
CA VAL A 82 14.74 5.11 8.11
C VAL A 82 15.15 4.13 9.21
N ALA A 83 15.65 4.68 10.31
CA ALA A 83 15.95 3.91 11.51
C ALA A 83 14.70 3.74 12.41
N VAL A 84 14.62 2.61 13.13
CA VAL A 84 13.54 2.32 14.09
C VAL A 84 13.72 3.15 15.37
N ASN A 85 13.27 4.39 15.33
CA ASN A 85 13.26 5.31 16.48
C ASN A 85 12.11 6.32 16.35
N SER A 86 11.96 7.22 17.31
CA SER A 86 10.86 8.19 17.33
C SER A 86 10.85 9.15 16.12
N SER A 87 12.01 9.49 15.56
CA SER A 87 12.10 10.31 14.32
C SER A 87 11.65 9.50 13.12
N GLY A 88 12.21 8.30 12.92
CA GLY A 88 11.83 7.41 11.83
C GLY A 88 10.34 7.05 11.86
N ARG A 89 9.77 6.84 13.06
CA ARG A 89 8.32 6.64 13.25
C ARG A 89 7.49 7.79 12.68
N LEU A 90 7.88 9.04 12.95
CA LEU A 90 7.19 10.23 12.42
C LEU A 90 7.35 10.34 10.90
N GLU A 91 8.52 10.02 10.37
CA GLU A 91 8.77 9.99 8.93
C GLU A 91 7.89 8.95 8.23
N ILE A 92 7.77 7.76 8.79
CA ILE A 92 6.85 6.70 8.31
C ILE A 92 5.40 7.19 8.36
N GLU A 93 4.97 7.77 9.49
CA GLU A 93 3.60 8.27 9.64
C GLU A 93 3.26 9.33 8.59
N ASN A 94 4.20 10.23 8.29
CA ASN A 94 4.03 11.25 7.25
C ASN A 94 3.99 10.64 5.84
N ALA A 95 4.81 9.62 5.57
CA ALA A 95 4.81 8.92 4.29
C ALA A 95 3.47 8.20 4.05
N VAL A 96 2.94 7.51 5.07
CA VAL A 96 1.63 6.85 5.01
C VAL A 96 0.52 7.86 4.76
N LYS A 97 0.52 9.00 5.47
CA LYS A 97 -0.46 10.07 5.23
C LYS A 97 -0.38 10.62 3.81
N LYS A 98 0.83 10.71 3.25
CA LYS A 98 1.04 11.20 1.88
C LYS A 98 0.53 10.22 0.84
N ASP A 99 0.83 8.93 0.99
CA ASP A 99 0.35 7.88 0.08
C ASP A 99 -1.19 7.79 0.11
N LEU A 100 -1.82 8.03 1.27
CA LEU A 100 -3.29 7.96 1.43
C LEU A 100 -4.01 9.28 1.18
N GLU A 101 -3.31 10.37 0.84
CA GLU A 101 -3.89 11.71 0.71
C GLU A 101 -5.08 11.74 -0.26
N PHE A 102 -5.00 10.99 -1.37
CA PHE A 102 -6.07 10.90 -2.37
C PHE A 102 -7.41 10.40 -1.79
N MET A 103 -7.36 9.54 -0.76
CA MET A 103 -8.56 8.96 -0.14
C MET A 103 -9.36 9.98 0.66
N SER A 104 -8.71 11.06 1.14
CA SER A 104 -9.37 12.13 1.90
C SER A 104 -10.50 12.83 1.14
N THR A 105 -10.51 12.70 -0.20
CA THR A 105 -11.55 13.26 -1.06
C THR A 105 -12.88 12.50 -0.96
N PHE A 106 -12.87 11.26 -0.46
CA PHE A 106 -14.04 10.38 -0.42
C PHE A 106 -14.15 9.52 0.85
N ALA A 107 -13.24 9.63 1.82
CA ALA A 107 -13.33 9.00 3.13
C ALA A 107 -12.51 9.74 4.19
N GLU A 108 -12.86 9.55 5.46
CA GLU A 108 -12.02 9.97 6.59
C GLU A 108 -10.96 8.89 6.85
N VAL A 109 -9.69 9.28 6.84
CA VAL A 109 -8.55 8.37 7.01
C VAL A 109 -7.73 8.81 8.22
N SER A 110 -7.57 7.90 9.18
CA SER A 110 -6.68 8.05 10.33
C SER A 110 -5.50 7.09 10.22
N VAL A 111 -4.33 7.54 10.66
CA VAL A 111 -3.07 6.80 10.61
C VAL A 111 -2.41 6.84 11.97
N ASP A 112 -2.12 5.67 12.54
CA ASP A 112 -1.28 5.50 13.73
C ASP A 112 -0.07 4.65 13.38
N VAL A 113 1.11 5.11 13.79
CA VAL A 113 2.37 4.36 13.63
C VAL A 113 3.03 4.18 14.98
N SER A 114 3.32 2.93 15.33
CA SER A 114 3.86 2.53 16.63
C SER A 114 5.04 1.57 16.48
N ILE A 115 6.09 1.77 17.28
CA ILE A 115 7.22 0.83 17.38
C ILE A 115 6.78 -0.31 18.30
N VAL A 116 6.75 -1.54 17.80
CA VAL A 116 6.27 -2.71 18.56
C VAL A 116 7.42 -3.58 19.08
N SER A 117 8.58 -3.55 18.42
CA SER A 117 9.83 -4.14 18.90
C SER A 117 11.03 -3.33 18.39
N THR A 118 12.24 -3.77 18.73
CA THR A 118 13.50 -3.16 18.26
C THR A 118 13.64 -3.09 16.75
N ASP A 119 12.94 -3.96 16.03
CA ASP A 119 13.04 -4.18 14.59
C ASP A 119 11.68 -4.19 13.90
N ARG A 120 10.59 -3.77 14.58
CA ARG A 120 9.25 -3.77 13.99
C ARG A 120 8.46 -2.52 14.30
N VAL A 121 7.75 -2.09 13.26
CA VAL A 121 6.77 -1.02 13.33
C VAL A 121 5.42 -1.55 12.88
N ARG A 122 4.37 -1.14 13.59
CA ARG A 122 2.99 -1.34 13.21
C ARG A 122 2.45 -0.03 12.62
N ILE A 123 1.81 -0.14 11.46
CA ILE A 123 1.03 0.90 10.81
C ILE A 123 -0.43 0.48 10.91
N LEU A 124 -1.26 1.27 11.59
CA LEU A 124 -2.70 1.09 11.67
C LEU A 124 -3.36 2.21 10.88
N ILE A 125 -4.19 1.83 9.91
CA ILE A 125 -4.98 2.74 9.09
C ILE A 125 -6.44 2.46 9.37
N THR A 126 -7.18 3.50 9.73
CA THR A 126 -8.63 3.44 9.90
C THR A 126 -9.29 4.25 8.81
N VAL A 127 -10.22 3.65 8.08
CA VAL A 127 -10.97 4.29 6.99
C VAL A 127 -12.45 4.28 7.34
N LEU A 128 -13.06 5.46 7.36
CA LEU A 128 -14.49 5.66 7.53
C LEU A 128 -15.10 6.21 6.24
N GLU A 129 -15.98 5.43 5.62
CA GLU A 129 -16.67 5.81 4.38
C GLU A 129 -17.91 6.68 4.68
N PRO A 130 -18.29 7.64 3.82
CA PRO A 130 -19.39 8.57 4.09
C PRO A 130 -20.75 7.92 4.43
N GLU A 131 -21.03 6.75 3.84
CA GLU A 131 -22.29 6.02 4.03
C GLU A 131 -22.16 4.82 5.00
N ASN A 132 -20.97 4.57 5.53
CA ASN A 132 -20.72 3.46 6.44
C ASN A 132 -20.45 3.97 7.85
N LEU A 133 -21.19 3.44 8.83
CA LEU A 133 -20.99 3.80 10.24
C LEU A 133 -19.87 2.98 10.89
N ASP A 134 -19.49 1.85 10.29
CA ASP A 134 -18.47 0.96 10.82
C ASP A 134 -17.11 1.26 10.16
N PRO A 135 -16.13 1.79 10.92
CA PRO A 135 -14.80 2.04 10.39
C PRO A 135 -14.11 0.71 10.03
N LYS A 136 -13.35 0.74 8.93
CA LYS A 136 -12.51 -0.39 8.50
C LYS A 136 -11.08 -0.16 8.97
N GLU A 137 -10.48 -1.17 9.57
CA GLU A 137 -9.10 -1.14 10.05
C GLU A 137 -8.20 -2.01 9.18
N PHE A 138 -7.04 -1.45 8.82
CA PHE A 138 -5.98 -2.11 8.10
C PHE A 138 -4.71 -2.04 8.94
N GLN A 139 -4.16 -3.20 9.28
CA GLN A 139 -2.95 -3.29 10.09
C GLN A 139 -1.82 -3.91 9.29
N PHE A 140 -0.71 -3.18 9.17
CA PHE A 140 0.53 -3.65 8.56
C PHE A 140 1.62 -3.70 9.62
N ILE A 141 2.38 -4.79 9.65
CA ILE A 141 3.57 -4.90 10.51
C ILE A 141 4.77 -5.04 9.59
N TRP A 142 5.70 -4.10 9.67
CA TRP A 142 6.95 -4.13 8.91
C TRP A 142 8.08 -4.67 9.79
N ASP A 143 8.84 -5.64 9.28
CA ASP A 143 10.04 -6.19 9.91
C ASP A 143 11.29 -5.60 9.26
N PHE A 144 12.02 -4.73 9.97
CA PHE A 144 13.20 -4.04 9.47
C PHE A 144 14.41 -4.96 9.30
N THR A 145 14.44 -6.11 9.99
CA THR A 145 15.52 -7.09 9.84
C THR A 145 15.40 -7.79 8.49
N LYS A 146 14.17 -8.09 8.09
CA LYS A 146 13.87 -8.83 6.85
C LYS A 146 13.49 -7.95 5.66
N GLN A 147 13.14 -6.69 5.91
CA GLN A 147 12.58 -5.76 4.92
C GLN A 147 11.32 -6.32 4.24
N GLU A 148 10.40 -6.84 5.05
CA GLU A 148 9.14 -7.43 4.55
C GLU A 148 7.95 -7.10 5.47
N LEU A 149 6.75 -7.20 4.89
CA LEU A 149 5.51 -7.24 5.66
C LEU A 149 5.39 -8.58 6.38
N HIS A 150 5.04 -8.51 7.67
CA HIS A 150 4.78 -9.68 8.48
C HIS A 150 3.30 -10.05 8.41
N ASP A 151 3.03 -11.27 7.95
CA ASP A 151 1.67 -11.80 7.90
C ASP A 151 1.18 -12.19 9.31
N ASN A 152 0.13 -11.53 9.80
CA ASN A 152 -0.54 -11.92 11.04
C ASN A 152 -1.50 -13.11 10.86
N ASN A 153 -1.61 -13.66 9.64
CA ASN A 153 -2.58 -14.70 9.29
C ASN A 153 -2.12 -16.14 9.59
N SER A 154 -1.08 -16.35 10.39
CA SER A 154 -0.85 -17.68 10.99
C SER A 154 -1.82 -17.91 12.16
N LYS A 155 -3.08 -18.24 11.85
CA LYS A 155 -3.97 -18.87 12.82
C LYS A 155 -3.46 -20.31 13.05
N ASN A 156 -3.11 -20.61 14.31
CA ASN A 156 -2.96 -21.98 14.82
C ASN A 156 -4.23 -22.81 14.61
#